data_AF-A0A963WH67-F1
#
_entry.id   AF-A0A963WH67-F1
#
_cell.length_a   1.000
_cell.length_b   1.000
_cell.length_c   1.000
_cell.angle_alpha   90.00
_cell.angle_beta   90.00
_cell.angle_gamma   90.00
#
_symmetry.space_group_name_H-M   'P 1'
#
loop_
_entity.id
_entity.type
_entity.pdbx_description
1 polymer ?
#
loop_
_entity_poly.entity_id
_entity_poly.type
_entity_poly.pdbx_seq_one_letter_code
_entity_poly.pdbx_strand_id
1 'polypeptide(L)'
;MYKSLQSLNAQSAVVLAAAEAVLSDDELDVLSAVTSLCNRAMKHRHRFAHWVWGHSKGYPEAIILIDPKALLEYELETAVTQGNNDNRGLQTNFDPSSCLIYDEAALVEAVNELKSAEENLARFRFAVLPFSRQLSRVAGAYQPLREIAEQPDVKLELQKLAEKRQKNPEAQPPRPRRGRRG
;
A
#
# COMPACT_ATOMS: atom_id res chain seq x y z
N MET A 1 -1.74 2.59 26.05
CA MET A 1 -2.71 2.86 24.97
C MET A 1 -2.16 3.78 23.88
N TYR A 2 -1.53 4.92 24.20
CA TYR A 2 -0.93 5.80 23.18
C TYR A 2 0.33 5.19 22.51
N LYS A 3 1.22 4.57 23.29
CA LYS A 3 2.43 3.89 22.75
C LYS A 3 2.13 2.69 21.84
N SER A 4 0.95 2.06 21.95
CA SER A 4 0.54 0.95 21.07
C SER A 4 0.04 1.40 19.69
N LEU A 5 -0.18 2.71 19.49
CA LEU A 5 -0.58 3.31 18.20
C LEU A 5 0.63 3.75 17.36
N GLN A 6 1.84 3.30 17.67
CA GLN A 6 3.04 3.70 16.93
C GLN A 6 3.24 2.92 15.63
N SER A 7 2.59 1.76 15.46
CA SER A 7 2.66 1.05 14.19
C SER A 7 1.77 1.70 13.13
N LEU A 8 2.26 1.78 11.89
CA LEU A 8 1.50 2.31 10.75
C LEU A 8 0.14 1.61 10.61
N ASN A 9 0.09 0.30 10.84
CA ASN A 9 -1.13 -0.49 10.76
C ASN A 9 -2.15 -0.09 11.85
N ALA A 10 -1.69 0.15 13.08
CA ALA A 10 -2.57 0.61 14.15
C ALA A 10 -3.10 2.03 13.88
N GLN A 11 -2.28 2.91 13.31
CA GLN A 11 -2.72 4.25 12.90
C GLN A 11 -3.75 4.19 11.77
N SER A 12 -3.50 3.36 10.76
CA SER A 12 -4.45 3.15 9.65
C SER A 12 -5.79 2.58 10.15
N ALA A 13 -5.76 1.61 11.05
CA ALA A 13 -6.97 1.05 11.66
C ALA A 13 -7.77 2.09 12.46
N VAL A 14 -7.09 2.96 13.22
CA VAL A 14 -7.75 4.06 13.94
C VAL A 14 -8.38 5.07 12.99
N VAL A 15 -7.70 5.41 11.90
CA VAL A 15 -8.24 6.32 10.88
C VAL A 15 -9.51 5.74 10.24
N LEU A 16 -9.50 4.46 9.88
CA LEU A 16 -10.68 3.78 9.31
C LEU A 16 -11.83 3.71 10.32
N ALA A 17 -11.55 3.36 11.59
CA ALA A 17 -12.56 3.34 12.65
C ALA A 17 -13.16 4.75 12.92
N ALA A 18 -12.35 5.80 12.84
CA ALA A 18 -12.85 7.17 12.95
C ALA A 18 -13.69 7.57 11.73
N ALA A 19 -13.30 7.11 10.54
CA ALA A 19 -14.02 7.36 9.31
C ALA A 19 -15.42 6.72 9.30
N GLU A 20 -15.56 5.51 9.86
CA GLU A 20 -16.87 4.84 10.05
C GLU A 20 -17.88 5.69 10.84
N ALA A 21 -17.41 6.55 11.74
CA ALA A 21 -18.30 7.41 12.54
C ALA A 21 -18.76 8.68 11.80
N VAL A 22 -18.09 9.07 10.71
CA VAL A 22 -18.26 10.40 10.07
C VAL A 22 -18.67 10.31 8.60
N LEU A 23 -18.24 9.27 7.90
CA LEU A 23 -18.50 9.06 6.47
C LEU A 23 -19.79 8.28 6.22
N SER A 24 -20.41 8.48 5.06
CA SER A 24 -21.44 7.55 4.57
C SER A 24 -20.81 6.21 4.15
N ASP A 25 -21.64 5.17 3.98
CA ASP A 25 -21.18 3.85 3.54
C ASP A 25 -20.44 3.94 2.19
N ASP A 26 -20.97 4.69 1.21
CA ASP A 26 -20.32 4.90 -0.08
C ASP A 26 -18.97 5.62 0.03
N GLU A 27 -18.87 6.61 0.92
CA GLU A 27 -17.64 7.35 1.19
C GLU A 27 -16.58 6.47 1.86
N LEU A 28 -17.01 5.63 2.80
CA LEU A 28 -16.17 4.67 3.48
C LEU A 28 -15.66 3.60 2.51
N ASP A 29 -16.47 3.16 1.56
CA ASP A 29 -16.09 2.21 0.51
C ASP A 29 -14.99 2.78 -0.38
N VAL A 30 -15.16 4.02 -0.84
CA VAL A 30 -14.13 4.71 -1.64
C VAL A 30 -12.86 4.93 -0.82
N LEU A 31 -12.96 5.35 0.45
CA LEU A 31 -11.79 5.47 1.33
C LEU A 31 -11.07 4.13 1.49
N SER A 32 -11.80 3.04 1.68
CA SER A 32 -11.25 1.70 1.85
C SER A 32 -10.53 1.22 0.59
N ALA A 33 -11.11 1.48 -0.57
CA ALA A 33 -10.49 1.19 -1.87
C ALA A 33 -9.20 1.98 -2.07
N VAL A 34 -9.24 3.30 -1.87
CA VAL A 34 -8.07 4.19 -1.98
C VAL A 34 -6.98 3.80 -0.99
N THR A 35 -7.34 3.50 0.26
CA THR A 35 -6.37 3.03 1.28
C THR A 35 -5.71 1.72 0.86
N SER A 36 -6.46 0.82 0.21
CA SER A 36 -5.92 -0.44 -0.31
C SER A 36 -4.91 -0.20 -1.44
N LEU A 37 -5.17 0.77 -2.32
CA LEU A 37 -4.20 1.22 -3.34
C LEU A 37 -2.93 1.77 -2.69
N CYS A 38 -3.06 2.67 -1.71
CA CYS A 38 -1.92 3.21 -0.98
C CYS A 38 -1.09 2.10 -0.32
N ASN A 39 -1.74 1.13 0.33
CA ASN A 39 -1.06 0.01 0.98
C ASN A 39 -0.30 -0.88 -0.01
N ARG A 40 -0.83 -1.09 -1.22
CA ARG A 40 -0.12 -1.81 -2.29
C ARG A 40 1.10 -1.04 -2.76
N ALA A 41 0.93 0.23 -3.14
CA ALA A 41 2.00 1.07 -3.64
C ALA A 41 3.12 1.28 -2.60
N MET A 42 2.76 1.38 -1.31
CA MET A 42 3.71 1.51 -0.21
C MET A 42 4.70 0.34 -0.11
N LYS A 43 4.39 -0.85 -0.66
CA LYS A 43 5.33 -1.96 -0.72
C LYS A 43 6.56 -1.62 -1.55
N HIS A 44 6.39 -0.93 -2.69
CA HIS A 44 7.50 -0.46 -3.51
C HIS A 44 8.34 0.56 -2.76
N ARG A 45 7.71 1.59 -2.17
CA ARG A 45 8.41 2.58 -1.35
C ARG A 45 9.21 1.93 -0.22
N HIS A 46 8.61 0.98 0.50
CA HIS A 46 9.28 0.28 1.59
C HIS A 46 10.53 -0.45 1.10
N ARG A 47 10.43 -1.15 -0.04
CA ARG A 47 11.59 -1.81 -0.66
C ARG A 47 12.65 -0.78 -1.06
N PHE A 48 12.31 0.27 -1.79
CA PHE A 48 13.27 1.30 -2.20
C PHE A 48 13.97 1.99 -1.01
N ALA A 49 13.27 2.20 0.09
CA ALA A 49 13.81 2.91 1.25
C ALA A 49 14.61 2.02 2.21
N HIS A 50 14.29 0.73 2.29
CA HIS A 50 14.82 -0.14 3.35
C HIS A 50 15.58 -1.36 2.85
N TRP A 51 15.55 -1.66 1.56
CA TRP A 51 16.34 -2.74 0.98
C TRP A 51 17.70 -2.23 0.52
N VAL A 52 18.65 -3.14 0.42
CA VAL A 52 20.01 -2.80 -0.02
C VAL A 52 20.04 -2.68 -1.53
N TRP A 53 20.61 -1.59 -2.03
CA TRP A 53 20.75 -1.33 -3.45
C TRP A 53 22.01 -2.01 -3.96
N GLY A 54 21.86 -2.85 -4.98
CA GLY A 54 22.93 -3.61 -5.62
C GLY A 54 23.00 -3.34 -7.12
N HIS A 55 24.09 -3.81 -7.71
CA HIS A 55 24.31 -3.79 -9.15
C HIS A 55 24.86 -5.15 -9.60
N SER A 56 24.62 -5.51 -10.86
CA SER A 56 25.16 -6.74 -11.45
C SER A 56 25.61 -6.51 -12.88
N LYS A 57 26.72 -7.15 -13.28
CA LYS A 57 27.17 -7.14 -14.68
C LYS A 57 26.18 -7.81 -15.64
N GLY A 58 25.35 -8.73 -15.15
CA GLY A 58 24.31 -9.39 -15.94
C GLY A 58 23.09 -8.51 -16.20
N TYR A 59 22.90 -7.45 -15.40
CA TYR A 59 21.77 -6.53 -15.48
C TYR A 59 22.25 -5.07 -15.32
N PRO A 60 23.06 -4.56 -16.26
CA PRO A 60 23.70 -3.26 -16.12
C PRO A 60 22.71 -2.08 -16.08
N GLU A 61 21.55 -2.24 -16.72
CA GLU A 61 20.49 -1.21 -16.80
C GLU A 61 19.38 -1.40 -15.76
N ALA A 62 19.54 -2.34 -14.81
CA ALA A 62 18.53 -2.62 -13.80
C ALA A 62 19.01 -2.29 -12.39
N ILE A 63 18.07 -1.89 -11.54
CA ILE A 63 18.30 -1.74 -10.10
C ILE A 63 18.01 -3.09 -9.44
N ILE A 64 18.96 -3.56 -8.64
CA ILE A 64 18.76 -4.74 -7.82
C ILE A 64 18.51 -4.28 -6.39
N LEU A 65 17.41 -4.74 -5.79
CA LEU A 65 17.13 -4.56 -4.37
C LEU A 65 17.28 -5.91 -3.67
N ILE A 66 18.04 -5.96 -2.59
CA ILE A 66 18.33 -7.17 -1.83
C ILE A 66 17.66 -7.06 -0.45
N ASP A 67 16.95 -8.11 -0.03
CA ASP A 67 16.42 -8.18 1.34
C ASP A 67 17.60 -8.10 2.34
N PRO A 68 17.63 -7.09 3.23
CA PRO A 68 18.72 -6.92 4.18
C PRO A 68 18.95 -8.14 5.08
N LYS A 69 17.90 -8.92 5.39
CA LYS A 69 18.04 -10.13 6.22
C LYS A 69 18.75 -11.23 5.46
N ALA A 70 18.36 -11.46 4.21
CA ALA A 70 18.99 -12.46 3.36
C ALA A 70 20.46 -12.11 3.08
N LEU A 71 20.75 -10.82 2.86
CA LEU A 71 22.13 -10.35 2.72
C LEU A 71 22.95 -10.61 3.99
N LEU A 72 22.40 -10.30 5.17
CA LEU A 72 23.09 -10.55 6.44
C LEU A 72 23.33 -12.04 6.68
N GLU A 73 22.34 -12.90 6.40
CA GLU A 73 22.49 -14.36 6.52
C GLU A 73 23.63 -14.86 5.60
N TYR A 74 23.66 -14.39 4.36
CA TYR A 74 24.73 -14.70 3.41
C TYR A 74 26.12 -14.22 3.87
N GLU A 75 26.22 -12.99 4.40
CA GLU A 75 27.47 -12.44 4.93
C GLU A 75 27.98 -13.23 6.14
N LEU A 76 27.08 -13.70 7.00
CA LEU A 76 27.44 -14.53 8.15
C LEU A 76 27.93 -15.92 7.71
N GLU A 77 27.25 -16.57 6.77
CA GLU A 77 27.67 -17.87 6.24
C GLU A 77 29.03 -17.80 5.55
N THR A 78 29.26 -16.74 4.76
CA THR A 78 30.55 -16.52 4.09
C THR A 78 31.67 -16.26 5.08
N ALA A 79 31.43 -15.45 6.12
CA ALA A 79 32.43 -15.18 7.17
C ALA A 79 32.85 -16.46 7.92
N VAL A 80 31.89 -17.34 8.25
CA VAL A 80 32.16 -18.64 8.89
C VAL A 80 32.99 -19.54 7.98
N THR A 81 32.66 -19.57 6.68
CA THR A 81 33.34 -20.44 5.71
C THR A 81 34.77 -19.96 5.44
N GLN A 82 34.99 -18.65 5.31
CA GLN A 82 36.32 -18.06 5.11
C GLN A 82 37.23 -18.24 6.34
N GLY A 83 36.69 -18.20 7.56
CA GLY A 83 37.44 -18.43 8.79
C GLY A 83 37.97 -19.86 8.94
N ASN A 84 37.34 -20.84 8.28
CA ASN A 84 37.68 -22.26 8.42
C ASN A 84 38.73 -22.79 7.43
N ASN A 85 39.29 -21.97 6.53
CA ASN A 85 40.38 -22.35 5.60
C ASN A 85 40.13 -23.61 4.75
N ASP A 86 38.90 -24.11 4.69
CA ASP A 86 38.54 -25.24 3.85
C ASP A 86 38.39 -24.74 2.41
N ASN A 87 39.38 -25.07 1.56
CA ASN A 87 39.43 -24.83 0.10
C ASN A 87 38.27 -25.48 -0.71
N ARG A 88 37.17 -25.86 -0.07
CA ARG A 88 35.96 -26.28 -0.77
C ARG A 88 35.29 -25.01 -1.25
N GLY A 89 35.43 -24.74 -2.56
CA GLY A 89 34.97 -23.52 -3.21
C GLY A 89 33.63 -23.05 -2.67
N LEU A 90 33.55 -21.74 -2.41
CA LEU A 90 32.38 -20.98 -1.93
C LEU A 90 31.11 -21.42 -2.66
N GLN A 91 30.46 -22.50 -2.20
CA GLN A 91 29.08 -22.81 -2.56
C GLN A 91 28.23 -21.98 -1.63
N THR A 92 28.14 -20.70 -1.94
CA THR A 92 27.30 -19.79 -1.19
C THR A 92 25.88 -19.95 -1.70
N ASN A 93 24.98 -20.41 -0.83
CA ASN A 93 23.57 -20.55 -1.15
C ASN A 93 22.88 -19.19 -1.01
N PHE A 94 23.24 -18.23 -1.86
CA PHE A 94 22.46 -17.01 -1.96
C PHE A 94 21.13 -17.35 -2.65
N ASP A 95 20.01 -17.22 -1.93
CA ASP A 95 18.69 -17.42 -2.52
C ASP A 95 18.36 -16.27 -3.48
N PRO A 96 18.27 -16.50 -4.81
CA PRO A 96 17.94 -15.45 -5.77
C PRO A 96 16.55 -14.85 -5.54
N SER A 97 15.64 -15.55 -4.85
CA SER A 97 14.30 -15.06 -4.54
C SER A 97 14.30 -13.89 -3.54
N SER A 98 15.42 -13.70 -2.83
CA SER A 98 15.65 -12.57 -1.93
C SER A 98 16.06 -11.27 -2.65
N CYS A 99 16.27 -11.33 -3.96
CA CYS A 99 16.55 -10.18 -4.81
C CYS A 99 15.31 -9.79 -5.64
N LEU A 100 15.10 -8.48 -5.79
CA LEU A 100 14.16 -7.92 -6.74
C LEU A 100 14.94 -7.13 -7.79
N ILE A 101 14.64 -7.39 -9.05
CA ILE A 101 15.25 -6.70 -10.18
C ILE A 101 14.18 -5.76 -10.76
N TYR A 102 14.50 -4.46 -10.80
CA TYR A 102 13.70 -3.45 -11.47
C TYR A 102 14.45 -3.00 -12.71
N ASP A 103 13.98 -3.43 -13.88
CA ASP A 103 14.34 -2.75 -15.12
C ASP A 103 13.65 -1.37 -15.17
N GLU A 104 13.97 -0.58 -16.21
CA GLU A 104 13.42 0.75 -16.38
C GLU A 104 11.88 0.74 -16.42
N ALA A 105 11.28 -0.21 -17.14
CA ALA A 105 9.84 -0.32 -17.27
C ALA A 105 9.16 -0.62 -15.91
N ALA A 106 9.68 -1.61 -15.17
CA ALA A 106 9.18 -1.97 -13.85
C ALA A 106 9.36 -0.84 -12.83
N LEU A 107 10.44 -0.07 -12.93
CA LEU A 107 10.65 1.11 -12.08
C LEU A 107 9.63 2.21 -12.39
N VAL A 108 9.38 2.49 -13.66
CA VAL A 108 8.35 3.45 -14.11
C VAL A 108 6.97 3.02 -13.63
N GLU A 109 6.62 1.74 -13.75
CA GLU A 109 5.37 1.18 -13.22
C GLU A 109 5.24 1.39 -11.71
N ALA A 110 6.28 1.04 -10.93
CA ALA A 110 6.26 1.22 -9.48
C ALA A 110 6.10 2.70 -9.06
N VAL A 111 6.73 3.63 -9.79
CA VAL A 111 6.58 5.07 -9.56
C VAL A 111 5.17 5.55 -9.94
N ASN A 112 4.62 5.05 -11.04
CA ASN A 112 3.27 5.41 -11.48
C ASN A 112 2.21 4.86 -10.51
N GLU A 113 2.39 3.67 -9.93
CA GLU A 113 1.52 3.17 -8.87
C GLU A 113 1.54 4.07 -7.63
N LEU A 114 2.72 4.53 -7.21
CA LEU A 114 2.85 5.48 -6.08
C LEU A 114 2.14 6.80 -6.37
N LYS A 115 2.32 7.37 -7.57
CA LYS A 115 1.65 8.61 -8.00
C LYS A 115 0.13 8.44 -8.06
N SER A 116 -0.35 7.36 -8.69
CA SER A 116 -1.79 7.06 -8.78
C SER A 116 -2.42 6.96 -7.39
N ALA A 117 -1.76 6.28 -6.44
CA ALA A 117 -2.24 6.17 -5.07
C ALA A 117 -2.29 7.53 -4.36
N GLU A 118 -1.26 8.37 -4.51
CA GLU A 118 -1.22 9.72 -3.94
C GLU A 118 -2.31 10.62 -4.53
N GLU A 119 -2.47 10.63 -5.85
CA GLU A 119 -3.49 11.42 -6.54
C GLU A 119 -4.91 11.03 -6.10
N ASN A 120 -5.20 9.74 -6.02
CA ASN A 120 -6.51 9.26 -5.57
C ASN A 120 -6.79 9.62 -4.11
N LEU A 121 -5.77 9.56 -3.24
CA LEU A 121 -5.89 10.01 -1.85
C LEU A 121 -6.13 11.52 -1.75
N ALA A 122 -5.41 12.32 -2.54
CA ALA A 122 -5.60 13.76 -2.59
C ALA A 122 -7.01 14.11 -3.07
N ARG A 123 -7.48 13.49 -4.16
CA ARG A 123 -8.85 13.66 -4.68
C ARG A 123 -9.89 13.29 -3.63
N PHE A 124 -9.73 12.15 -2.95
CA PHE A 124 -10.65 11.73 -1.89
C PHE A 124 -10.70 12.77 -0.76
N ARG A 125 -9.53 13.22 -0.28
CA ARG A 125 -9.45 14.26 0.75
C ARG A 125 -10.21 15.52 0.31
N PHE A 126 -9.99 15.99 -0.92
CA PHE A 126 -10.72 17.15 -1.44
C PHE A 126 -12.23 16.90 -1.52
N ALA A 127 -12.67 15.71 -1.92
CA ALA A 127 -14.08 15.35 -2.05
C ALA A 127 -14.85 15.40 -0.72
N VAL A 128 -14.21 15.01 0.39
CA VAL A 128 -14.87 14.91 1.71
C VAL A 128 -14.75 16.17 2.57
N LEU A 129 -13.97 17.18 2.14
CA LEU A 129 -13.86 18.44 2.89
C LEU A 129 -15.21 19.20 2.93
N PRO A 130 -15.58 19.82 4.07
CA PRO A 130 -16.85 20.53 4.22
C PRO A 130 -17.08 21.63 3.15
N PHE A 131 -16.02 22.36 2.82
CA PHE A 131 -16.05 23.41 1.80
C PHE A 131 -16.40 22.86 0.40
N SER A 132 -15.82 21.72 0.03
CA SER A 132 -16.10 21.05 -1.24
C SER A 132 -17.54 20.54 -1.32
N ARG A 133 -18.07 19.99 -0.21
CA ARG A 133 -19.48 19.56 -0.13
C ARG A 133 -20.44 20.73 -0.30
N GLN A 134 -20.09 21.91 0.22
CA GLN A 134 -20.89 23.12 0.07
C GLN A 134 -20.90 23.62 -1.39
N LEU A 135 -19.76 23.59 -2.07
CA LEU A 135 -19.67 23.93 -3.50
C LEU A 135 -20.43 22.95 -4.40
N SER A 136 -20.31 21.64 -4.16
CA SER A 136 -21.02 20.60 -4.93
C SER A 136 -22.55 20.74 -4.84
N ARG A 137 -23.09 21.18 -3.70
CA ARG A 137 -24.53 21.45 -3.54
C ARG A 137 -25.02 22.61 -4.39
N VAL A 138 -24.17 23.60 -4.62
CA VAL A 138 -24.50 24.79 -5.44
C VAL A 138 -24.33 24.48 -6.93
N ALA A 139 -23.36 23.65 -7.31
CA ALA A 139 -23.04 23.31 -8.70
C ALA A 139 -23.90 22.19 -9.32
N GLY A 140 -24.88 21.64 -8.60
CA GLY A 140 -25.96 20.80 -9.16
C GLY A 140 -25.62 19.39 -9.66
N ALA A 141 -24.36 19.02 -9.95
CA ALA A 141 -24.07 17.67 -10.49
C ALA A 141 -22.63 17.14 -10.31
N TYR A 142 -21.76 17.79 -9.55
CA TYR A 142 -20.41 17.27 -9.32
C TYR A 142 -20.36 16.48 -8.01
N GLN A 143 -20.25 15.14 -8.12
CA GLN A 143 -19.89 14.26 -7.01
C GLN A 143 -18.45 13.77 -7.25
N PRO A 144 -17.43 14.48 -6.74
CA PRO A 144 -16.02 14.08 -6.87
C PRO A 144 -15.75 12.63 -6.46
N LEU A 145 -16.53 12.09 -5.52
CA LEU A 145 -16.46 10.68 -5.11
C LEU A 145 -16.78 9.70 -6.23
N ARG A 146 -17.73 10.03 -7.10
CA ARG A 146 -18.09 9.19 -8.25
C ARG A 146 -16.96 9.15 -9.27
N GLU A 147 -16.32 10.30 -9.51
CA GLU A 147 -15.17 10.37 -10.42
C GLU A 147 -13.97 9.56 -9.92
N ILE A 148 -13.76 9.53 -8.60
CA ILE A 148 -12.77 8.67 -7.96
C ILE A 148 -13.17 7.20 -8.10
N ALA A 149 -14.44 6.86 -7.85
CA ALA A 149 -14.93 5.48 -7.95
C ALA A 149 -14.87 4.91 -9.38
N GLU A 150 -14.95 5.75 -10.41
CA GLU A 150 -14.81 5.34 -11.81
C GLU A 150 -13.33 5.24 -12.27
N GLN A 151 -12.35 5.64 -11.46
CA GLN A 151 -10.95 5.38 -11.79
C GLN A 151 -10.70 3.87 -11.86
N PRO A 152 -9.99 3.36 -12.89
CA PRO A 152 -9.83 1.92 -13.10
C PRO A 152 -9.32 1.16 -11.86
N ASP A 153 -8.28 1.70 -11.22
CA ASP A 153 -7.64 1.08 -10.05
C ASP A 153 -8.58 1.06 -8.84
N VAL A 154 -9.31 2.15 -8.61
CA VAL A 154 -10.26 2.28 -7.50
C VAL A 154 -11.45 1.35 -7.72
N LYS A 155 -11.98 1.32 -8.95
CA LYS A 155 -13.09 0.46 -9.35
C LYS A 155 -12.78 -1.00 -9.14
N LEU A 156 -11.55 -1.43 -9.48
CA LEU A 156 -11.08 -2.78 -9.23
C LEU A 156 -11.05 -3.12 -7.73
N GLU A 157 -10.56 -2.20 -6.89
CA GLU A 157 -10.56 -2.40 -5.43
C GLU A 157 -11.97 -2.41 -4.84
N LEU A 158 -12.89 -1.57 -5.34
CA LEU A 158 -14.30 -1.59 -4.96
C LEU A 158 -14.97 -2.93 -5.32
N GLN A 159 -14.65 -3.50 -6.50
CA GLN A 159 -15.13 -4.83 -6.87
C GLN A 159 -14.62 -5.91 -5.92
N LYS A 160 -13.32 -5.91 -5.59
CA LYS A 160 -12.74 -6.84 -4.61
C LYS A 160 -13.41 -6.71 -3.23
N LEU A 161 -13.70 -5.49 -2.80
CA LEU A 161 -14.42 -5.23 -1.54
C LEU A 161 -15.84 -5.82 -1.59
N ALA A 162 -16.56 -5.61 -2.69
CA ALA A 162 -17.89 -6.17 -2.90
C ALA A 162 -17.88 -7.71 -2.87
N GLU A 163 -16.94 -8.34 -3.58
CA GLU A 163 -16.76 -9.80 -3.57
C GLU A 163 -16.44 -10.34 -2.18
N LYS A 164 -15.59 -9.64 -1.41
CA LYS A 164 -15.24 -10.02 -0.05
C LYS A 164 -16.48 -10.01 0.86
N ARG A 165 -17.36 -9.02 0.71
CA ARG A 165 -18.63 -8.93 1.46
C ARG A 165 -19.63 -10.01 1.07
N GLN A 166 -19.66 -10.39 -0.21
CA GLN A 166 -20.49 -11.52 -0.65
C GLN A 166 -20.03 -12.84 -0.02
N LYS A 167 -18.71 -13.06 0.08
CA LYS A 167 -18.13 -14.26 0.69
C LYS A 167 -18.21 -14.28 2.21
N ASN A 168 -18.24 -13.12 2.87
CA ASN A 168 -18.34 -13.00 4.32
C ASN A 168 -19.39 -11.93 4.72
N PRO A 169 -20.66 -12.31 4.97
CA PRO A 169 -21.73 -11.39 5.34
C PRO A 169 -21.49 -10.65 6.65
N GLU A 170 -20.69 -11.21 7.57
CA GLU A 170 -20.32 -10.55 8.84
C GLU A 170 -19.29 -9.43 8.66
N ALA A 171 -18.67 -9.32 7.48
CA ALA A 171 -17.72 -8.26 7.14
C ALA A 171 -18.40 -6.97 6.61
N GLN A 172 -19.73 -6.85 6.73
CA GLN A 172 -20.42 -5.60 6.42
C GLN A 172 -20.06 -4.52 7.43
N PRO A 173 -19.88 -3.25 6.99
CA PRO A 173 -19.68 -2.15 7.92
C PRO A 173 -20.86 -2.10 8.90
N PRO A 174 -20.62 -1.86 10.19
CA PRO A 174 -21.68 -1.78 11.18
C PRO A 174 -22.67 -0.71 10.72
N ARG A 175 -23.94 -1.08 10.50
CA ARG A 175 -24.99 -0.14 10.10
C ARG A 175 -24.91 1.08 11.02
N PRO A 176 -24.88 2.31 10.49
CA PRO A 176 -24.83 3.50 11.32
C PRO A 176 -26.00 3.43 12.29
N ARG A 177 -25.69 3.36 13.60
CA ARG A 177 -26.70 3.48 14.65
C ARG A 177 -27.31 4.85 14.48
N ARG A 178 -28.45 4.94 13.78
CA ARG A 178 -29.23 6.18 13.67
C ARG A 178 -29.43 6.69 15.08
N GLY A 179 -28.67 7.73 15.45
CA GLY A 179 -28.82 8.41 16.72
C GLY A 179 -30.28 8.80 16.85
N ARG A 180 -30.92 8.28 17.91
CA ARG A 180 -32.26 8.68 18.33
C ARG A 180 -32.17 10.18 18.60
N ARG A 181 -32.73 11.01 17.71
CA ARG A 181 -32.88 12.44 17.96
C ARG A 181 -33.70 12.58 19.25
N GLY A 182 -33.07 13.06 20.30
CA GLY A 182 -33.73 13.61 21.49
C GLY A 182 -33.91 15.10 21.32
#